data_AF-A0A0K1U9Z0-F1
#
_entry.id   AF-A0A0K1U9Z0-F1
#
_cell.length_a   1.000
_cell.length_b   1.000
_cell.length_c   1.000
_cell.angle_alpha   90.00
_cell.angle_beta   90.00
_cell.angle_gamma   90.00
#
_symmetry.space_group_name_H-M   'P 1'
#
loop_
_entity.id
_entity.type
_entity.pdbx_description
1 polymer ?
#
loop_
_entity_poly.entity_id
_entity_poly.type
_entity_poly.pdbx_seq_one_letter_code
_entity_poly.pdbx_strand_id
1 'polypeptide(L)'
;MALFNQKNARKQLDAEAGKVHRADLETLLDRQRSIEEKVKESGKLSRFSADIKLMFSMIRDYWYGNYRSVPWKTIAAVAGALIYVMNPLDVIPDLIFGFGLVDDAGVVALCLKLVESDIHRYAAWKEQQEELERTHQTN
;
A
#
# COMPACT_ATOMS: atom_id res chain seq x y z
N MET A 1 -15.88 19.54 -10.53
CA MET A 1 -15.15 18.42 -11.17
C MET A 1 -13.71 18.87 -11.38
N ALA A 2 -12.87 18.78 -10.34
CA ALA A 2 -11.55 19.40 -10.33
C ALA A 2 -10.52 18.46 -10.98
N LEU A 3 -10.00 18.90 -12.13
CA LEU A 3 -8.92 18.26 -12.86
C LEU A 3 -7.61 18.37 -12.05
N PHE A 4 -7.29 17.26 -11.38
CA PHE A 4 -5.96 16.61 -11.28
C PHE A 4 -4.75 17.45 -11.71
N ASN A 5 -3.88 17.79 -10.74
CA ASN A 5 -2.52 18.27 -11.01
C ASN A 5 -1.51 17.32 -10.35
N GLN A 6 -0.75 16.57 -11.17
CA GLN A 6 0.30 15.64 -10.71
C GLN A 6 1.33 16.29 -9.78
N LYS A 7 1.56 17.61 -9.87
CA LYS A 7 2.47 18.32 -8.96
C LYS A 7 1.94 18.37 -7.53
N ASN A 8 0.63 18.59 -7.36
CA ASN A 8 0.00 18.62 -6.03
C ASN A 8 -0.02 17.21 -5.41
N ALA A 9 -0.25 16.20 -6.25
CA ALA A 9 -0.22 14.79 -5.89
C ALA A 9 1.13 14.38 -5.29
N ARG A 10 2.24 14.72 -5.96
CA ARG A 10 3.60 14.45 -5.47
C ARG A 10 3.86 15.21 -4.16
N LYS A 11 3.43 16.46 -4.07
CA LYS A 11 3.61 17.27 -2.85
C LYS A 11 2.85 16.68 -1.65
N GLN A 12 1.64 16.17 -1.86
CA GLN A 12 0.85 15.49 -0.82
C GLN A 12 1.48 14.16 -0.42
N LEU A 13 1.88 13.34 -1.40
CA LEU A 13 2.60 12.10 -1.13
C LEU A 13 3.87 12.33 -0.30
N ASP A 14 4.60 13.42 -0.57
CA ASP A 14 5.78 13.81 0.19
C ASP A 14 5.45 14.21 1.64
N ALA A 15 4.35 14.94 1.84
CA ALA A 15 3.89 15.36 3.16
C ALA A 15 3.38 14.18 3.99
N GLU A 16 2.59 13.28 3.40
CA GLU A 16 2.04 12.12 4.08
C GLU A 16 3.11 11.05 4.35
N ALA A 17 4.03 10.82 3.42
CA ALA A 17 5.13 9.87 3.63
C ALA A 17 6.08 10.27 4.78
N GLY A 18 6.17 11.57 5.09
CA GLY A 18 6.91 12.07 6.25
C GLY A 18 6.24 11.78 7.59
N LYS A 19 4.92 11.52 7.59
CA LYS A 19 4.15 11.16 8.80
C LYS A 19 4.11 9.66 9.05
N VAL A 20 4.35 8.81 8.04
CA VAL A 20 4.38 7.35 8.21
C VAL A 20 5.65 6.95 8.96
N HIS A 21 5.48 6.42 10.16
CA HIS A 21 6.59 5.98 11.00
C HIS A 21 6.86 4.49 10.80
N ARG A 22 8.09 4.11 11.13
CA ARG A 22 8.55 2.73 11.15
C ARG A 22 7.64 1.79 11.96
N ALA A 23 7.10 2.26 13.08
CA ALA A 23 6.19 1.52 13.95
C ALA A 23 4.82 1.23 13.30
N ASP A 24 4.35 2.09 12.40
CA ASP A 24 3.08 1.89 11.69
C ASP A 24 3.18 0.72 10.72
N LEU A 25 4.33 0.58 10.05
CA LEU A 25 4.60 -0.55 9.16
C LEU A 25 4.70 -1.88 9.91
N GLU A 26 5.33 -1.88 11.09
CA GLU A 26 5.42 -3.07 11.94
C GLU A 26 4.02 -3.50 12.41
N THR A 27 3.22 -2.54 12.87
CA THR A 27 1.82 -2.78 13.24
C THR A 27 1.00 -3.36 12.09
N LEU A 28 1.24 -2.91 10.85
CA LEU A 28 0.58 -3.45 9.67
C LEU A 28 0.99 -4.89 9.37
N LEU A 29 2.28 -5.20 9.47
CA LEU A 29 2.79 -6.55 9.26
C LEU A 29 2.24 -7.54 10.30
N ASP A 30 2.14 -7.13 11.56
CA ASP A 30 1.55 -7.94 12.62
C ASP A 30 0.05 -8.19 12.40
N ARG A 31 -0.66 -7.19 11.87
CA ARG A 31 -2.10 -7.27 11.59
C ARG A 31 -2.43 -7.92 10.25
N GLN A 32 -1.43 -8.21 9.40
CA GLN A 32 -1.61 -8.77 8.06
C GLN A 32 -2.62 -9.93 8.02
N ARG A 33 -2.51 -10.90 8.94
CA ARG A 33 -3.37 -12.09 8.95
C ARG A 33 -4.86 -11.71 9.09
N SER A 34 -5.18 -10.82 10.02
CA SER A 34 -6.57 -10.37 10.24
C SER A 34 -7.12 -9.63 9.02
N ILE A 35 -6.26 -8.92 8.29
CA ILE A 35 -6.63 -8.15 7.10
C ILE A 35 -6.93 -9.09 5.94
N GLU A 36 -6.05 -10.07 5.72
CA GLU A 36 -6.28 -11.09 4.70
C GLU A 36 -7.54 -11.91 4.98
N GLU A 37 -7.83 -12.24 6.24
CA GLU A 37 -9.05 -12.94 6.64
C GLU A 37 -10.30 -12.10 6.36
N LYS A 38 -10.35 -10.84 6.81
CA LYS A 38 -11.48 -9.92 6.54
C LYS A 38 -11.75 -9.73 5.05
N VAL A 39 -10.69 -9.66 4.24
CA VAL A 39 -10.77 -9.52 2.78
C VAL A 39 -11.32 -10.77 2.13
N LYS A 40 -10.90 -11.96 2.59
CA LYS A 40 -11.41 -13.25 2.08
C LYS A 40 -12.88 -13.46 2.45
N GLU A 41 -13.26 -13.12 3.68
CA GLU A 41 -14.65 -13.22 4.16
C GLU A 41 -15.58 -12.24 3.42
N SER A 42 -15.06 -11.06 3.08
CA SER A 42 -15.76 -10.10 2.24
C SER A 42 -15.74 -10.59 0.79
N GLY A 43 -16.74 -11.38 0.38
CA GLY A 43 -16.79 -12.01 -0.95
C GLY A 43 -16.51 -11.08 -2.16
N LYS A 44 -16.86 -9.78 -2.07
CA LYS A 44 -16.55 -8.76 -3.09
C LYS A 44 -15.09 -8.28 -3.08
N LEU A 45 -14.42 -8.36 -1.93
CA LEU A 45 -13.02 -7.96 -1.74
C LEU A 45 -12.04 -9.12 -1.95
N SER A 46 -12.53 -10.37 -1.97
CA SER A 46 -11.72 -11.56 -2.23
C SER A 46 -10.86 -11.47 -3.50
N ARG A 47 -11.37 -10.78 -4.54
CA ARG A 47 -10.63 -10.50 -5.80
C ARG A 47 -9.38 -9.64 -5.61
N PHE A 48 -9.32 -8.83 -4.56
CA PHE A 48 -8.19 -7.98 -4.21
C PHE A 48 -7.25 -8.65 -3.20
N SER A 49 -7.55 -9.88 -2.76
CA SER A 49 -6.73 -10.59 -1.78
C SER A 49 -5.30 -10.85 -2.28
N ALA A 50 -5.13 -11.08 -3.59
CA ALA A 50 -3.81 -11.22 -4.21
C ALA A 50 -3.05 -9.89 -4.18
N ASP A 51 -3.70 -8.79 -4.54
CA ASP A 51 -3.10 -7.46 -4.53
C ASP A 51 -2.68 -7.04 -3.12
N ILE A 52 -3.54 -7.31 -2.12
CA ILE A 52 -3.25 -7.01 -0.71
C ILE A 52 -2.05 -7.81 -0.21
N LYS A 53 -1.97 -9.11 -0.54
CA LYS A 53 -0.79 -9.94 -0.23
C LYS A 53 0.48 -9.41 -0.89
N LEU A 54 0.39 -8.96 -2.15
CA LEU A 54 1.50 -8.36 -2.87
C LEU A 54 1.97 -7.07 -2.18
N MET A 55 1.03 -6.20 -1.78
CA MET A 55 1.31 -4.97 -1.04
C MET A 55 2.01 -5.24 0.31
N PHE A 56 1.54 -6.22 1.07
CA PHE A 56 2.24 -6.65 2.30
C PHE A 56 3.64 -7.18 2.02
N SER A 57 3.78 -7.99 0.98
CA SER A 57 5.09 -8.51 0.57
C SER A 57 6.04 -7.39 0.18
N MET A 58 5.55 -6.36 -0.51
CA MET A 58 6.33 -5.17 -0.88
C MET A 58 6.83 -4.41 0.35
N ILE A 59 5.95 -4.16 1.32
CA ILE A 59 6.34 -3.52 2.59
C ILE A 59 7.39 -4.36 3.31
N ARG A 60 7.19 -5.68 3.36
CA ARG A 60 8.09 -6.62 4.04
C ARG A 60 9.47 -6.67 3.38
N ASP A 61 9.53 -6.88 2.07
CA ASP A 61 10.79 -6.96 1.32
C ASP A 61 11.52 -5.61 1.31
N TYR A 62 10.76 -4.51 1.31
CA TYR A 62 11.36 -3.21 1.57
C TYR A 62 11.92 -3.15 2.98
N TRP A 63 11.17 -3.52 4.01
CA TRP A 63 11.61 -3.46 5.40
C TRP A 63 12.91 -4.23 5.67
N TYR A 64 12.96 -5.50 5.25
CA TYR A 64 14.13 -6.37 5.41
C TYR A 64 15.30 -6.00 4.48
N GLY A 65 15.09 -5.11 3.52
CA GLY A 65 16.12 -4.67 2.59
C GLY A 65 16.31 -5.58 1.37
N ASN A 66 15.45 -6.58 1.20
CA ASN A 66 15.42 -7.45 0.01
C ASN A 66 15.09 -6.66 -1.27
N TYR A 67 14.33 -5.56 -1.15
CA TYR A 67 13.95 -4.73 -2.28
C TYR A 67 13.93 -3.23 -1.94
N ARG A 68 14.94 -2.47 -2.41
CA ARG A 68 15.08 -1.01 -2.17
C ARG A 68 14.95 -0.17 -3.45
N SER A 69 14.51 -0.76 -4.56
CA SER A 69 14.43 -0.13 -5.88
C SER A 69 13.28 0.86 -6.05
N VAL A 70 12.52 1.12 -4.97
CA VAL A 70 11.36 2.01 -4.90
C VAL A 70 11.57 3.07 -3.82
N PRO A 71 11.05 4.30 -3.99
CA PRO A 71 11.18 5.33 -2.97
C PRO A 71 10.36 5.01 -1.71
N TRP A 72 10.78 5.52 -0.56
CA TRP A 72 10.03 5.39 0.71
C TRP A 72 8.55 5.80 0.58
N LYS A 73 8.30 6.83 -0.23
CA LYS A 73 6.97 7.36 -0.53
C LYS A 73 6.03 6.30 -1.12
N THR A 74 6.56 5.39 -1.94
CA THR A 74 5.78 4.27 -2.48
C THR A 74 5.33 3.33 -1.37
N ILE A 75 6.21 3.04 -0.41
CA ILE A 75 5.90 2.19 0.74
C ILE A 75 4.87 2.86 1.64
N ALA A 76 5.00 4.17 1.88
CA ALA A 76 4.02 4.95 2.63
C ALA A 76 2.63 4.96 1.97
N ALA A 77 2.56 5.14 0.64
CA ALA A 77 1.30 5.08 -0.10
C ALA A 77 0.64 3.70 -0.03
N VAL A 78 1.44 2.64 -0.19
CA VAL A 78 0.98 1.25 -0.08
C VAL A 78 0.47 0.96 1.34
N ALA A 79 1.18 1.42 2.38
CA ALA A 79 0.77 1.29 3.77
C ALA A 79 -0.54 2.04 4.06
N GLY A 80 -0.67 3.30 3.60
CA GLY A 80 -1.90 4.08 3.75
C GLY A 80 -3.10 3.44 3.05
N ALA A 81 -2.89 2.88 1.87
CA ALA A 81 -3.91 2.12 1.16
C ALA A 81 -4.37 0.87 1.92
N LEU A 82 -3.42 0.12 2.52
CA LEU A 82 -3.76 -1.04 3.35
C LEU A 82 -4.56 -0.64 4.60
N ILE A 83 -4.16 0.43 5.29
CA ILE A 83 -4.88 0.98 6.45
C ILE A 83 -6.33 1.32 6.07
N TYR A 84 -6.54 1.98 4.93
CA TYR A 84 -7.87 2.33 4.43
C TYR A 84 -8.75 1.09 4.19
N VAL A 85 -8.17 0.00 3.67
CA VAL A 85 -8.89 -1.27 3.46
C VAL A 85 -9.30 -1.93 4.78
N MET A 86 -8.51 -1.77 5.86
CA MET A 86 -8.80 -2.38 7.16
C MET A 86 -10.04 -1.79 7.83
N ASN A 87 -10.18 -0.47 7.74
CA ASN A 87 -11.22 0.26 8.44
C ASN A 87 -11.66 1.49 7.63
N PRO A 88 -12.46 1.29 6.56
CA PRO A 88 -12.97 2.41 5.78
C PRO A 88 -13.80 3.37 6.65
N LEU A 89 -14.41 2.88 7.73
CA LEU A 89 -15.30 3.63 8.62
C LEU A 89 -14.62 4.31 9.81
N ASP A 90 -13.29 4.30 9.94
CA ASP A 90 -12.56 4.95 11.06
C ASP A 90 -11.76 6.15 10.56
N VAL A 91 -11.20 6.01 9.36
CA VAL A 91 -10.65 7.13 8.59
C VAL A 91 -11.75 8.15 8.22
N ILE A 92 -12.95 7.69 7.84
CA ILE A 92 -14.07 8.57 7.44
C ILE A 92 -14.61 9.45 8.61
N PRO A 93 -14.85 8.95 9.84
CA PRO A 93 -15.30 9.78 10.95
C PRO A 93 -14.24 10.73 11.49
N ASP A 94 -12.98 10.31 11.60
CA ASP A 94 -11.88 11.20 12.02
C ASP A 94 -11.73 12.40 11.05
N LEU A 95 -12.03 12.20 9.76
CA LEU A 95 -12.07 13.22 8.71
C LEU A 95 -13.25 14.21 8.80
N ILE A 96 -14.40 13.79 9.33
CA ILE A 96 -15.60 14.65 9.41
C ILE A 96 -15.53 15.56 10.64
N PHE A 97 -14.89 15.11 11.73
CA PHE A 97 -14.85 15.84 13.00
C PHE A 97 -13.55 16.66 13.23
N GLY A 98 -12.49 16.46 12.44
CA GLY A 98 -11.25 17.26 12.47
C GLY A 98 -11.10 18.15 11.23
N PHE A 99 -11.38 19.45 11.33
CA PHE A 99 -11.31 20.41 10.23
C PHE A 99 -9.93 20.41 9.51
N GLY A 100 -9.92 19.99 8.23
CA GLY A 100 -8.77 20.04 7.32
C GLY A 100 -9.12 19.54 5.91
N LEU A 101 -9.73 20.40 5.09
CA LEU A 101 -10.20 20.13 3.72
C LEU A 101 -9.09 19.63 2.76
N VAL A 102 -9.08 18.34 2.39
CA VAL A 102 -9.05 17.79 1.00
C VAL A 102 -9.40 16.29 1.05
N ASP A 103 -10.61 15.90 0.65
CA ASP A 103 -11.07 14.54 0.28
C ASP A 103 -10.01 13.41 0.23
N ASP A 104 -9.67 12.81 1.39
CA ASP A 104 -8.53 11.88 1.58
C ASP A 104 -8.66 10.57 0.78
N ALA A 105 -9.88 10.10 0.48
CA ALA A 105 -10.05 8.95 -0.40
C ALA A 105 -9.53 9.24 -1.81
N GLY A 106 -9.72 10.48 -2.29
CA GLY A 106 -9.15 10.97 -3.54
C GLY A 106 -7.63 11.09 -3.48
N VAL A 107 -7.08 11.55 -2.35
CA VAL A 107 -5.62 11.66 -2.13
C VAL A 107 -4.95 10.28 -2.09
N VAL A 108 -5.52 9.32 -1.36
CA VAL A 108 -5.03 7.93 -1.30
C VAL A 108 -5.13 7.27 -2.67
N ALA A 109 -6.26 7.41 -3.37
CA ALA A 109 -6.42 6.87 -4.73
C ALA A 109 -5.41 7.48 -5.72
N LEU A 110 -5.13 8.77 -5.58
CA LEU A 110 -4.14 9.48 -6.38
C LEU A 110 -2.71 9.03 -6.05
N CYS A 111 -2.39 8.84 -4.77
CA CYS A 111 -1.10 8.30 -4.33
C CYS A 111 -0.88 6.88 -4.87
N LEU A 112 -1.88 6.02 -4.73
CA LEU A 112 -1.90 4.68 -5.34
C LEU A 112 -1.63 4.73 -6.83
N LYS A 113 -2.34 5.61 -7.56
CA LYS A 113 -2.14 5.79 -9.00
C LYS A 113 -0.73 6.27 -9.36
N LEU A 114 -0.11 7.10 -8.53
CA LEU A 114 1.26 7.57 -8.74
C LEU A 114 2.31 6.47 -8.53
N VAL A 115 2.02 5.51 -7.65
CA VAL A 115 2.95 4.44 -7.27
C VAL A 115 2.60 3.09 -7.92
N GLU A 116 1.53 3.04 -8.71
CA GLU A 116 1.06 1.85 -9.43
C GLU A 116 2.17 1.23 -10.28
N SER A 117 2.95 2.05 -10.98
CA SER A 117 4.09 1.58 -11.77
C SER A 117 5.18 0.94 -10.92
N ASP A 118 5.41 1.45 -9.70
CA ASP A 118 6.37 0.87 -8.76
C ASP A 118 5.86 -0.46 -8.17
N ILE A 119 4.56 -0.57 -7.91
CA ILE A 119 3.92 -1.82 -7.49
C ILE A 119 4.07 -2.87 -8.59
N HIS A 120 3.80 -2.51 -9.85
CA HIS A 120 3.97 -3.43 -10.99
C HIS A 120 5.42 -3.88 -11.17
N ARG A 121 6.38 -2.95 -11.03
CA ARG A 121 7.82 -3.30 -11.06
C ARG A 121 8.20 -4.28 -9.95
N TYR A 122 7.67 -4.06 -8.74
CA TYR A 122 7.88 -4.98 -7.63
C TYR A 122 7.24 -6.35 -7.90
N ALA A 123 6.02 -6.40 -8.46
CA ALA A 123 5.34 -7.64 -8.81
C ALA A 123 6.18 -8.49 -9.79
N ALA A 124 6.66 -7.86 -10.87
CA ALA A 124 7.51 -8.52 -11.86
C ALA A 124 8.82 -9.04 -11.25
N TRP A 125 9.45 -8.25 -10.37
CA TRP A 125 10.64 -8.69 -9.65
C TRP A 125 10.35 -9.89 -8.75
N LYS A 126 9.21 -9.89 -8.04
CA LYS A 126 8.83 -10.96 -7.11
C LYS A 126 8.59 -12.27 -7.85
N GLU A 127 7.89 -12.22 -8.98
CA GLU A 127 7.64 -13.38 -9.84
C GLU A 127 8.96 -13.99 -10.35
N GLN A 128 9.92 -13.16 -10.74
CA GLN A 128 11.26 -13.63 -11.13
C GLN A 128 11.99 -14.33 -9.98
N GLN A 129 11.91 -13.82 -8.74
CA GLN A 129 12.53 -14.49 -7.59
C GLN A 129 11.90 -15.86 -7.35
N GLU A 130 10.57 -15.97 -7.42
CA GLU A 130 9.87 -17.24 -7.24
C GLU A 130 10.19 -18.26 -8.35
N GLU A 131 10.39 -17.81 -9.58
CA GLU A 131 10.86 -18.65 -10.68
C GLU A 131 12.31 -19.15 -10.46
N LEU A 132 13.20 -18.27 -10.02
CA LEU A 132 14.58 -18.64 -9.68
C LEU A 132 14.63 -19.66 -8.53
N GLU A 133 13.81 -19.50 -7.49
CA GLU A 133 13.74 -20.45 -6.38
C GLU A 133 13.20 -21.82 -6.82
N ARG A 134 12.16 -21.86 -7.66
CA ARG A 134 11.60 -23.11 -8.20
C ARG A 134 12.59 -23.88 -9.08
N THR A 135 13.34 -23.17 -9.91
CA THR A 135 14.35 -23.78 -10.79
C THR A 135 15.55 -24.33 -10.02
N HIS A 136 15.91 -23.74 -8.88
CA HIS A 136 16.97 -24.26 -8.00
C HIS A 136 16.54 -25.47 -7.15
N GLN A 137 15.25 -25.68 -6.91
CA GLN A 137 14.73 -26.85 -6.19
C GLN A 137 14.49 -28.08 -7.09
N THR A 138 14.49 -27.89 -8.41
CA THR A 138 14.19 -28.96 -9.39
C THR A 138 15.46 -29.56 -10.03
N ASN A 139 16.64 -29.00 -9.74
CA ASN A 139 17.96 -29.52 -10.13
C ASN A 139 18.71 -30.08 -8.91
#